data_AF-U9TXN5-F1
#
_entry.id   AF-U9TXN5-F1
#
_cell.length_a   1.000
_cell.length_b   1.000
_cell.length_c   1.000
_cell.angle_alpha   90.00
_cell.angle_beta   90.00
_cell.angle_gamma   90.00
#
_symmetry.space_group_name_H-M   'P 1'
#
loop_
_entity.id
_entity.type
_entity.pdbx_description
1 polymer ?
#
loop_
_entity_poly.entity_id
_entity_poly.type
_entity_poly.pdbx_seq_one_letter_code
_entity_poly.pdbx_strand_id
1 'polypeptide(L)'
;MEYANNGTLQEYLEKYFNTLTWNDKFNMALQLAHAVLCLHDEGIMHRDLHSRNVLVNQNTIKLADLGLSKRIDEANNSRLEFGVLVPYIDPKKFGFQPYSLSKKSDIYSIGVLLWEISSGQPPFKDLSSYDLIVQISQGLRETPVPGTPNTYLDLYTECWNGEPDNRPNINQIVAKLKELKYNLTNDDFRVMVDEIVDLSSKIKDDDEEKQKILSYLDNKNVTSQEFYNWILNDQDNTNSIVLLADFNYLGIGINSNKRKAFELYQKAANLGNIFGIISLGYCYQYGIGTIIDEIKVLESYQKVADLGNLYGVNSLGYCYEVGIGTNVDTKKAFELYESAANLGNTTGINNLGYCYQNGIGTNIDKRKAFELYQHAANLGDSEAQYNLASMYENGEGIAKDIYQAIYCISSLKIEGFNE
;
A
#
# COMPACT_ATOMS: atom_id res chain seq x y z
N MET A 1 29.78 -13.56 24.98
CA MET A 1 28.86 -12.51 24.48
C MET A 1 29.34 -12.13 23.09
N GLU A 2 28.46 -12.22 22.10
CA GLU A 2 28.69 -11.58 20.80
C GLU A 2 28.58 -10.06 20.96
N TYR A 3 29.39 -9.31 20.21
CA TYR A 3 29.47 -7.86 20.31
C TYR A 3 28.20 -7.23 19.68
N ALA A 4 27.44 -6.46 20.45
CA ALA A 4 26.25 -5.74 19.99
C ALA A 4 26.60 -4.26 19.76
N ASN A 5 26.73 -3.86 18.51
CA ASN A 5 27.33 -2.57 18.14
C ASN A 5 26.46 -1.35 18.48
N ASN A 6 25.15 -1.53 18.67
CA ASN A 6 24.20 -0.42 18.85
C ASN A 6 23.73 -0.25 20.31
N GLY A 7 24.35 -0.94 21.27
CA GLY A 7 24.03 -0.80 22.69
C GLY A 7 22.71 -1.46 23.11
N THR A 8 22.13 -0.96 24.18
CA THR A 8 20.85 -1.42 24.74
C THR A 8 19.66 -0.91 23.93
N LEU A 9 18.49 -1.53 24.08
CA LEU A 9 17.25 -1.08 23.45
C LEU A 9 16.90 0.34 23.89
N GLN A 10 17.17 0.69 25.15
CA GLN A 10 16.93 2.03 25.68
C GLN A 10 17.73 3.09 24.91
N GLU A 11 19.04 2.89 24.80
CA GLU A 11 19.96 3.79 24.08
C GLU A 11 19.63 3.85 22.59
N TYR A 12 19.25 2.70 22.01
CA TYR A 12 18.87 2.61 20.60
C TYR A 12 17.60 3.41 20.30
N LEU A 13 16.55 3.26 21.12
CA LEU A 13 15.31 4.02 20.97
C LEU A 13 15.58 5.52 21.14
N GLU A 14 16.33 5.93 22.17
CA GLU A 14 16.68 7.34 22.39
C GLU A 14 17.35 7.99 21.17
N LYS A 15 18.23 7.23 20.49
CA LYS A 15 18.99 7.75 19.34
C LYS A 15 18.24 7.67 18.01
N TYR A 16 17.45 6.63 17.79
CA TYR A 16 16.93 6.29 16.45
C TYR A 16 15.40 6.32 16.33
N PHE A 17 14.64 6.58 17.40
CA PHE A 17 13.18 6.45 17.39
C PHE A 17 12.48 7.21 16.26
N ASN A 18 12.90 8.45 15.96
CA ASN A 18 12.30 9.27 14.90
C ASN A 18 12.52 8.72 13.48
N THR A 19 13.43 7.76 13.31
CA THR A 19 13.70 7.08 12.04
C THR A 19 13.04 5.71 11.94
N LEU A 20 12.45 5.20 13.03
CA LEU A 20 11.84 3.87 13.07
C LEU A 20 10.42 3.90 12.50
N THR A 21 10.19 3.06 11.50
CA THR A 21 8.84 2.77 10.99
C THR A 21 8.09 1.86 11.97
N TRP A 22 6.78 1.73 11.80
CA TRP A 22 6.01 0.74 12.56
C TRP A 22 6.48 -0.69 12.26
N ASN A 23 6.84 -1.02 11.02
CA ASN A 23 7.39 -2.34 10.68
C ASN A 23 8.66 -2.65 11.49
N ASP A 24 9.56 -1.67 11.66
CA ASP A 24 10.75 -1.84 12.51
C ASP A 24 10.37 -2.14 13.96
N LYS A 25 9.41 -1.39 14.51
CA LYS A 25 8.89 -1.56 15.88
C LYS A 25 8.23 -2.93 16.07
N PHE A 26 7.44 -3.39 15.10
CA PHE A 26 6.84 -4.74 15.11
C PHE A 26 7.91 -5.83 15.04
N ASN A 27 8.95 -5.66 14.23
CA ASN A 27 10.05 -6.61 14.14
C ASN A 27 10.80 -6.72 15.48
N MET A 28 11.04 -5.59 16.15
CA MET A 28 11.64 -5.57 17.48
C MET A 28 10.76 -6.30 18.51
N ALA A 29 9.48 -5.97 18.56
CA ALA A 29 8.49 -6.61 19.44
C ALA A 29 8.41 -8.14 19.20
N LEU A 30 8.37 -8.56 17.94
CA LEU A 30 8.25 -9.97 17.56
C LEU A 30 9.51 -10.77 17.95
N GLN A 31 10.69 -10.21 17.72
CA GLN A 31 11.96 -10.83 18.11
C GLN A 31 12.08 -10.94 19.63
N LEU A 32 11.71 -9.89 20.37
CA LEU A 32 11.64 -9.91 21.82
C LEU A 32 10.71 -11.03 22.32
N ALA A 33 9.51 -11.12 21.77
CA ALA A 33 8.54 -12.15 22.14
C ALA A 33 9.05 -13.58 21.82
N HIS A 34 9.75 -13.78 20.69
CA HIS A 34 10.35 -15.08 20.36
C HIS A 34 11.49 -15.46 21.31
N ALA A 35 12.31 -14.49 21.72
CA ALA A 35 13.38 -14.74 22.67
C ALA A 35 12.84 -15.19 24.03
N VAL A 36 11.76 -14.56 24.52
CA VAL A 36 11.09 -14.98 25.76
C VAL A 36 10.34 -16.31 25.58
N LEU A 37 9.73 -16.55 24.42
CA LEU A 37 9.10 -17.84 24.11
C LEU A 37 10.09 -18.99 24.25
N CYS A 38 11.30 -18.84 23.69
CA CYS A 38 12.37 -19.82 23.79
C CYS A 38 12.72 -20.14 25.26
N LEU A 39 12.84 -19.12 26.12
CA LEU A 39 13.06 -19.33 27.56
C LEU A 39 11.88 -20.06 28.22
N HIS A 40 10.65 -19.66 27.91
CA HIS A 40 9.46 -20.24 28.51
C HIS A 40 9.26 -21.69 28.09
N ASP A 41 9.55 -22.06 26.84
CA ASP A 41 9.46 -23.44 26.35
C ASP A 41 10.45 -24.36 27.08
N GLU A 42 11.63 -23.83 27.44
CA GLU A 42 12.63 -24.51 28.28
C GLU A 42 12.29 -24.49 29.78
N GLY A 43 11.13 -23.95 30.17
CA GLY A 43 10.72 -23.84 31.57
C GLY A 43 11.57 -22.86 32.40
N ILE A 44 12.15 -21.85 31.75
CA ILE A 44 12.98 -20.82 32.34
C ILE A 44 12.22 -19.49 32.35
N MET A 45 12.31 -18.75 33.46
CA MET A 45 11.85 -17.36 33.55
C MET A 45 13.05 -16.42 33.55
N HIS A 46 12.94 -15.28 32.88
CA HIS A 46 14.02 -14.29 32.84
C HIS A 46 14.07 -13.43 34.11
N ARG A 47 12.90 -13.00 34.62
CA ARG A 47 12.70 -12.30 35.91
C ARG A 47 13.28 -10.88 36.03
N ASP A 48 13.95 -10.39 34.99
CA ASP A 48 14.58 -9.06 34.94
C ASP A 48 14.57 -8.49 33.51
N LEU A 49 13.42 -8.63 32.84
CA LEU A 49 13.23 -8.08 31.50
C LEU A 49 13.02 -6.57 31.58
N HIS A 50 13.93 -5.82 30.97
CA HIS A 50 13.83 -4.38 30.80
C HIS A 50 14.75 -3.92 29.66
N SER A 51 14.56 -2.72 29.12
CA SER A 51 15.26 -2.28 27.89
C SER A 51 16.78 -2.26 28.00
N ARG A 52 17.34 -2.08 29.20
CA ARG A 52 18.80 -2.19 29.43
C ARG A 52 19.37 -3.63 29.32
N ASN A 53 18.50 -4.65 29.41
CA ASN A 53 18.85 -6.07 29.26
C ASN A 53 18.48 -6.60 27.87
N VAL A 54 18.13 -5.70 26.95
CA VAL A 54 17.82 -6.02 25.57
C VAL A 54 18.88 -5.34 24.71
N LEU A 55 19.66 -6.11 23.95
CA LEU A 55 20.72 -5.59 23.09
C LEU A 55 20.25 -5.51 21.64
N VAL A 56 20.64 -4.44 20.94
CA VAL A 56 20.28 -4.22 19.53
C VAL A 56 21.53 -4.29 18.65
N ASN A 57 21.46 -5.03 17.54
CA ASN A 57 22.50 -5.06 16.51
C ASN A 57 21.87 -5.24 15.13
N GLN A 58 22.09 -4.28 14.22
CA GLN A 58 21.62 -4.37 12.82
C GLN A 58 20.15 -4.86 12.71
N ASN A 59 19.25 -4.18 13.41
CA ASN A 59 17.80 -4.48 13.52
C ASN A 59 17.44 -5.84 14.15
N THR A 60 18.42 -6.53 14.72
CA THR A 60 18.22 -7.75 15.50
C THR A 60 18.25 -7.44 16.99
N ILE A 61 17.31 -8.01 17.74
CA ILE A 61 17.28 -7.94 19.21
C ILE A 61 17.78 -9.24 19.83
N LYS A 62 18.57 -9.13 20.90
CA LYS A 62 18.99 -10.25 21.75
C LYS A 62 18.74 -9.95 23.22
N LEU A 63 18.25 -10.93 23.97
CA LEU A 63 18.16 -10.84 25.43
C LEU A 63 19.57 -11.01 26.04
N ALA A 64 19.88 -10.17 27.02
CA ALA A 64 21.11 -10.18 27.79
C ALA A 64 20.79 -10.31 29.29
N ASP A 65 21.83 -10.51 30.09
CA ASP A 65 21.76 -10.68 31.55
C ASP A 65 20.79 -11.79 32.03
N LEU A 66 21.19 -13.04 31.76
CA LEU A 66 20.50 -14.22 32.29
C LEU A 66 20.90 -14.53 33.75
N GLY A 67 21.59 -13.62 34.46
CA GLY A 67 22.10 -13.84 35.81
C GLY A 67 21.00 -14.08 36.86
N LEU A 68 19.80 -13.58 36.61
CA LEU A 68 18.61 -13.77 37.45
C LEU A 68 17.65 -14.83 36.90
N SER A 69 17.94 -15.40 35.72
CA SER A 69 17.11 -16.43 35.10
C SER A 69 17.14 -17.71 35.92
N LYS A 70 15.96 -18.31 36.16
CA LYS A 70 15.84 -19.56 36.92
C LYS A 70 14.80 -20.50 36.33
N ARG A 71 14.99 -21.80 36.60
CA ARG A 71 13.96 -22.82 36.37
C ARG A 71 12.76 -22.56 37.28
N ILE A 72 11.57 -22.84 36.75
CA ILE A 72 10.29 -22.56 37.44
C ILE A 72 10.19 -23.27 38.80
N ASP A 73 10.81 -24.44 38.95
CA ASP A 73 10.73 -25.26 40.18
C ASP A 73 11.66 -24.78 41.31
N GLU A 74 12.52 -23.80 41.05
CA GLU A 74 13.42 -23.20 42.06
C GLU A 74 12.75 -22.01 42.75
N ALA A 75 11.79 -22.30 43.63
CA ALA A 75 11.10 -21.28 44.42
C ALA A 75 12.06 -20.59 45.42
N ASN A 76 12.11 -19.25 45.38
CA ASN A 76 12.62 -18.45 46.50
C ASN A 76 12.00 -17.05 46.53
N ASN A 77 11.60 -16.63 47.74
CA ASN A 77 11.21 -15.26 48.08
C ASN A 77 12.48 -14.39 48.21
N SER A 78 13.02 -13.88 47.09
CA SER A 78 14.07 -12.88 47.15
C SER A 78 13.48 -11.48 47.41
N ARG A 79 14.00 -10.78 48.41
CA ARG A 79 13.72 -9.35 48.65
C ARG A 79 14.13 -8.54 47.42
N LEU A 80 13.43 -7.44 47.15
CA LEU A 80 13.80 -6.48 46.10
C LEU A 80 15.21 -5.96 46.40
N GLU A 81 16.15 -6.21 45.48
CA GLU A 81 17.53 -5.74 45.59
C GLU A 81 17.64 -4.25 45.20
N PHE A 82 18.77 -3.63 45.52
CA PHE A 82 19.04 -2.23 45.22
C PHE A 82 19.33 -2.08 43.71
N GLY A 83 18.63 -1.18 43.00
CA GLY A 83 18.84 -0.92 41.56
C GLY A 83 17.80 -1.52 40.60
N VAL A 84 16.75 -2.18 41.11
CA VAL A 84 15.70 -2.78 40.28
C VAL A 84 14.84 -1.71 39.59
N LEU A 85 14.60 -1.89 38.30
CA LEU A 85 13.72 -1.03 37.52
C LEU A 85 12.25 -1.33 37.83
N VAL A 86 11.71 -0.63 38.83
CA VAL A 86 10.32 -0.71 39.31
C VAL A 86 9.27 -0.82 38.19
N PRO A 87 9.33 -0.05 37.08
CA PRO A 87 8.30 -0.11 36.04
C PRO A 87 8.03 -1.48 35.45
N TYR A 88 9.06 -2.33 35.35
CA TYR A 88 8.99 -3.63 34.67
C TYR A 88 8.61 -4.78 35.60
N ILE A 89 8.49 -4.52 36.91
CA ILE A 89 8.22 -5.55 37.91
C ILE A 89 6.73 -5.83 37.99
N ASP A 90 6.37 -7.12 38.03
CA ASP A 90 5.00 -7.56 38.28
C ASP A 90 4.42 -6.92 39.57
N PRO A 91 3.32 -6.15 39.48
CA PRO A 91 2.77 -5.40 40.61
C PRO A 91 2.37 -6.29 41.78
N LYS A 92 2.00 -7.56 41.55
CA LYS A 92 1.67 -8.51 42.62
C LYS A 92 2.83 -8.77 43.57
N LYS A 93 4.08 -8.53 43.15
CA LYS A 93 5.28 -8.62 43.99
C LYS A 93 5.32 -7.55 45.10
N PHE A 94 4.60 -6.44 44.93
CA PHE A 94 4.56 -5.35 45.91
C PHE A 94 3.47 -5.52 46.97
N GLY A 95 2.60 -6.53 46.83
CA GLY A 95 1.53 -6.81 47.78
C GLY A 95 2.03 -7.36 49.11
N PHE A 96 1.18 -7.30 50.13
CA PHE A 96 1.46 -7.87 51.46
C PHE A 96 1.39 -9.41 51.49
N GLN A 97 0.79 -10.03 50.47
CA GLN A 97 0.68 -11.48 50.37
C GLN A 97 1.92 -12.07 49.67
N PRO A 98 2.41 -13.24 50.11
CA PRO A 98 3.49 -13.94 49.42
C PRO A 98 3.08 -14.21 47.97
N TYR A 99 3.86 -13.73 47.01
CA TYR A 99 3.64 -13.95 45.58
C TYR A 99 4.90 -14.56 44.94
N SER A 100 4.73 -15.72 44.34
CA SER A 100 5.79 -16.36 43.55
C SER A 100 5.70 -15.87 42.11
N LEU A 101 6.83 -15.35 41.59
CA LEU A 101 6.93 -14.96 40.20
C LEU A 101 6.66 -16.16 39.29
N SER A 102 6.00 -15.91 38.16
CA SER A 102 5.67 -16.91 37.17
C SER A 102 6.03 -16.40 35.77
N LYS A 103 5.83 -17.22 34.73
CA LYS A 103 5.91 -16.76 33.34
C LYS A 103 5.10 -15.50 33.09
N LYS A 104 3.98 -15.30 33.81
CA LYS A 104 3.14 -14.09 33.74
C LYS A 104 3.84 -12.83 34.23
N SER A 105 4.85 -12.96 35.09
CA SER A 105 5.67 -11.83 35.53
C SER A 105 6.57 -11.33 34.39
N ASP A 106 7.17 -12.24 33.60
CA ASP A 106 7.89 -11.86 32.37
C ASP A 106 6.93 -11.24 31.34
N ILE A 107 5.68 -11.73 31.25
CA ILE A 107 4.66 -11.13 30.37
C ILE A 107 4.35 -9.68 30.75
N TYR A 108 4.29 -9.36 32.05
CA TYR A 108 4.11 -7.98 32.49
C TYR A 108 5.24 -7.08 31.98
N SER A 109 6.50 -7.52 32.15
CA SER A 109 7.67 -6.81 31.66
C SER A 109 7.68 -6.64 30.13
N ILE A 110 7.22 -7.66 29.39
CA ILE A 110 7.00 -7.54 27.93
C ILE A 110 6.01 -6.42 27.62
N GLY A 111 4.89 -6.32 28.33
CA GLY A 111 3.92 -5.23 28.13
C GLY A 111 4.56 -3.85 28.24
N VAL A 112 5.40 -3.65 29.26
CA VAL A 112 6.12 -2.39 29.48
C VAL A 112 7.14 -2.13 28.36
N LEU A 113 7.89 -3.16 27.93
CA LEU A 113 8.83 -3.08 26.80
C LEU A 113 8.12 -2.77 25.48
N LEU A 114 6.95 -3.36 25.22
CA LEU A 114 6.16 -3.07 24.02
C LEU A 114 5.68 -1.62 24.02
N TRP A 115 5.26 -1.09 25.18
CA TRP A 115 4.92 0.32 25.34
C TRP A 115 6.15 1.21 25.09
N GLU A 116 7.32 0.88 25.64
CA GLU A 116 8.56 1.63 25.45
C GLU A 116 9.00 1.65 23.98
N ILE A 117 8.87 0.53 23.26
CA ILE A 117 9.11 0.46 21.80
C ILE A 117 8.15 1.39 21.04
N SER A 118 6.89 1.52 21.50
CA SER A 118 5.91 2.41 20.87
C SER A 118 6.15 3.88 21.16
N SER A 119 6.60 4.22 22.38
CA SER A 119 6.78 5.59 22.86
C SER A 119 8.16 6.18 22.56
N GLY A 120 9.18 5.32 22.48
CA GLY A 120 10.58 5.73 22.42
C GLY A 120 11.08 6.37 23.72
N GLN A 121 10.31 6.27 24.81
CA GLN A 121 10.59 6.92 26.09
C GLN A 121 10.70 5.89 27.21
N PRO A 122 11.65 6.07 28.15
CA PRO A 122 11.70 5.25 29.36
C PRO A 122 10.39 5.36 30.16
N PRO A 123 9.87 4.24 30.73
CA PRO A 123 8.63 4.27 31.50
C PRO A 123 8.80 5.05 32.81
N PHE A 124 7.80 5.87 33.10
CA PHE A 124 7.65 6.75 34.26
C PHE A 124 8.83 7.68 34.49
N LYS A 125 9.42 8.21 33.40
CA LYS A 125 10.62 9.05 33.39
C LYS A 125 10.60 10.21 34.41
N ASP A 126 9.42 10.76 34.69
CA ASP A 126 9.24 11.94 35.55
C ASP A 126 8.86 11.62 37.01
N LEU A 127 8.78 10.35 37.40
CA LEU A 127 8.32 9.94 38.74
C LEU A 127 9.43 9.32 39.61
N SER A 128 9.32 9.53 40.93
CA SER A 128 10.22 8.95 41.92
C SER A 128 9.93 7.45 42.16
N SER A 129 10.96 6.63 42.41
CA SER A 129 10.82 5.18 42.51
C SER A 129 9.95 4.69 43.68
N TYR A 130 9.92 5.39 44.81
CA TYR A 130 9.12 4.97 45.98
C TYR A 130 7.63 5.22 45.75
N ASP A 131 7.30 6.41 45.25
CA ASP A 131 5.91 6.76 44.92
C ASP A 131 5.36 5.86 43.82
N LEU A 132 6.23 5.45 42.89
CA LEU A 132 5.87 4.60 41.76
C LEU A 132 5.43 3.18 42.18
N ILE A 133 6.08 2.57 43.19
CA ILE A 133 5.69 1.24 43.69
C ILE A 133 4.22 1.24 44.16
N VAL A 134 3.86 2.25 44.95
CA VAL A 134 2.50 2.39 45.48
C VAL A 134 1.52 2.62 44.34
N GLN A 135 1.82 3.55 43.44
CA GLN A 135 0.91 3.91 42.35
C GLN A 135 0.70 2.75 41.35
N ILE A 136 1.76 2.03 40.96
CA ILE A 136 1.65 0.86 40.07
C ILE A 136 0.83 -0.25 40.73
N SER A 137 0.99 -0.47 42.04
CA SER A 137 0.21 -1.45 42.81
C SER A 137 -1.28 -1.10 42.86
N GLN A 138 -1.62 0.19 42.78
CA GLN A 138 -2.99 0.70 42.72
C GLN A 138 -3.56 0.74 41.28
N GLY A 139 -2.78 0.31 40.30
CA GLY A 139 -3.22 0.22 38.90
C GLY A 139 -2.72 1.34 38.00
N LEU A 140 -1.81 2.21 38.45
CA LEU A 140 -1.16 3.17 37.55
C LEU A 140 -0.46 2.43 36.41
N ARG A 141 -0.75 2.85 35.19
CA ARG A 141 -0.08 2.43 33.97
C ARG A 141 0.29 3.65 33.16
N GLU A 142 1.19 3.47 32.22
CA GLU A 142 1.53 4.53 31.28
C GLU A 142 0.36 4.89 30.37
N THR A 143 0.36 6.14 29.90
CA THR A 143 -0.69 6.60 28.99
C THR A 143 -0.51 6.01 27.59
N PRO A 144 -1.61 5.68 26.88
CA PRO A 144 -1.53 5.27 25.49
C PRO A 144 -0.81 6.29 24.61
N VAL A 145 0.08 5.81 23.75
CA VAL A 145 0.89 6.66 22.86
C VAL A 145 0.09 7.00 21.59
N PRO A 146 -0.13 8.28 21.26
CA PRO A 146 -0.82 8.68 20.04
C PRO A 146 -0.15 8.12 18.77
N GLY A 147 -0.97 7.66 17.80
CA GLY A 147 -0.46 7.08 16.55
C GLY A 147 -0.02 5.61 16.66
N THR A 148 -0.27 4.95 17.80
CA THR A 148 -0.07 3.51 17.95
C THR A 148 -1.23 2.71 17.35
N PRO A 149 -0.99 1.69 16.53
CA PRO A 149 -2.04 0.79 16.05
C PRO A 149 -2.84 0.21 17.21
N ASN A 150 -4.18 0.32 17.15
CA ASN A 150 -5.09 -0.05 18.23
C ASN A 150 -4.83 -1.47 18.75
N THR A 151 -4.61 -2.41 17.84
CA THR A 151 -4.31 -3.81 18.15
C THR A 151 -2.96 -4.02 18.86
N TYR A 152 -1.94 -3.19 18.59
CA TYR A 152 -0.68 -3.20 19.34
C TYR A 152 -0.85 -2.57 20.73
N LEU A 153 -1.69 -1.53 20.83
CA LEU A 153 -2.11 -0.92 22.10
C LEU A 153 -2.86 -1.92 22.98
N ASP A 154 -3.85 -2.60 22.42
CA ASP A 154 -4.60 -3.65 23.12
C ASP A 154 -3.65 -4.77 23.59
N LEU A 155 -2.68 -5.15 22.75
CA LEU A 155 -1.70 -6.17 23.11
C LEU A 155 -0.85 -5.79 24.33
N TYR A 156 -0.20 -4.62 24.35
CA TYR A 156 0.63 -4.25 25.50
C TYR A 156 -0.21 -3.96 26.74
N THR A 157 -1.45 -3.49 26.57
CA THR A 157 -2.35 -3.24 27.70
C THR A 157 -2.88 -4.52 28.35
N GLU A 158 -3.12 -5.57 27.57
CA GLU A 158 -3.41 -6.90 28.09
C GLU A 158 -2.19 -7.49 28.83
N CYS A 159 -0.97 -7.27 28.33
CA CYS A 159 0.26 -7.80 28.92
C CYS A 159 0.53 -7.25 30.33
N TRP A 160 0.30 -5.96 30.57
CA TRP A 160 0.56 -5.34 31.88
C TRP A 160 -0.65 -5.35 32.85
N ASN A 161 -1.63 -6.23 32.63
CA ASN A 161 -2.79 -6.36 33.51
C ASN A 161 -2.38 -6.59 34.98
N GLY A 162 -3.07 -5.95 35.93
CA GLY A 162 -2.78 -6.10 37.35
C GLY A 162 -2.97 -7.53 37.88
N GLU A 163 -3.89 -8.29 37.27
CA GLU A 163 -4.13 -9.70 37.60
C GLU A 163 -3.35 -10.62 36.63
N PRO A 164 -2.37 -11.41 37.11
CA PRO A 164 -1.53 -12.26 36.26
C PRO A 164 -2.29 -13.24 35.37
N ASP A 165 -3.41 -13.78 35.86
CA ASP A 165 -4.23 -14.75 35.12
C ASP A 165 -4.95 -14.13 33.91
N ASN A 166 -5.18 -12.81 33.94
CA ASN A 166 -5.80 -12.08 32.84
C ASN A 166 -4.81 -11.70 31.74
N ARG A 167 -3.49 -11.82 31.99
CA ARG A 167 -2.47 -11.55 30.97
C ARG A 167 -2.47 -12.67 29.94
N PRO A 168 -2.10 -12.43 28.67
CA PRO A 168 -1.88 -13.49 27.70
C PRO A 168 -0.70 -14.38 28.11
N ASN A 169 -0.55 -15.53 27.46
CA ASN A 169 0.71 -16.28 27.49
C ASN A 169 1.60 -15.86 26.29
N ILE A 170 2.87 -16.23 26.33
CA ILE A 170 3.83 -15.80 25.31
C ILE A 170 3.48 -16.29 23.88
N ASN A 171 2.87 -17.47 23.76
CA ASN A 171 2.39 -17.98 22.46
C ASN A 171 1.29 -17.10 21.87
N GLN A 172 0.35 -16.63 22.71
CA GLN A 172 -0.71 -15.71 22.29
C GLN A 172 -0.14 -14.36 21.83
N ILE A 173 0.88 -13.83 22.54
CA ILE A 173 1.57 -12.58 22.15
C ILE A 173 2.25 -12.75 20.80
N VAL A 174 2.99 -13.85 20.61
CA VAL A 174 3.66 -14.15 19.34
C VAL A 174 2.65 -14.29 18.20
N ALA A 175 1.52 -14.96 18.42
CA ALA A 175 0.47 -15.09 17.41
C ALA A 175 -0.11 -13.72 17.02
N LYS A 176 -0.48 -12.89 18.00
CA LYS A 176 -1.00 -11.53 17.78
C LYS A 176 0.00 -10.64 17.04
N LEU A 177 1.29 -10.68 17.39
CA LEU A 177 2.33 -9.91 16.70
C LEU A 177 2.57 -10.38 15.25
N LYS A 178 2.43 -11.69 14.98
CA LYS A 178 2.51 -12.23 13.60
C LYS A 178 1.32 -11.76 12.76
N GLU A 179 0.11 -11.83 13.31
CA GLU A 179 -1.10 -11.33 12.65
C GLU A 179 -1.01 -9.83 12.35
N LEU A 180 -0.52 -9.04 13.32
CA LEU A 180 -0.31 -7.61 13.15
C LEU A 180 0.66 -7.29 12.01
N LYS A 181 1.79 -7.99 11.97
CA LYS A 181 2.78 -7.83 10.91
C LYS A 181 2.19 -8.21 9.54
N TYR A 182 1.43 -9.30 9.47
CA TYR A 182 0.77 -9.74 8.25
C TYR A 182 -0.24 -8.71 7.72
N ASN A 183 -1.06 -8.13 8.61
CA ASN A 183 -2.06 -7.13 8.22
C ASN A 183 -1.41 -5.85 7.69
N LEU A 184 -0.33 -5.37 8.34
CA LEU A 184 0.40 -4.20 7.85
C LEU A 184 1.02 -4.42 6.47
N THR A 185 1.65 -5.57 6.25
CA THR A 185 2.20 -5.90 4.93
C THR A 185 1.11 -6.05 3.86
N ASN A 186 -0.08 -6.51 4.24
CA ASN A 186 -1.21 -6.67 3.32
C ASN A 186 -1.87 -5.34 2.96
N ASP A 187 -2.05 -4.43 3.92
CA ASP A 187 -2.61 -3.10 3.65
C ASP A 187 -1.65 -2.30 2.76
N ASP A 188 -0.35 -2.31 3.06
CA ASP A 188 0.67 -1.69 2.22
C ASP A 188 0.68 -2.32 0.81
N PHE A 189 0.55 -3.65 0.71
CA PHE A 189 0.47 -4.36 -0.55
C PHE A 189 -0.76 -3.97 -1.38
N ARG A 190 -1.95 -3.91 -0.78
CA ARG A 190 -3.18 -3.53 -1.50
C ARG A 190 -3.13 -2.10 -2.00
N VAL A 191 -2.56 -1.19 -1.21
CA VAL A 191 -2.31 0.19 -1.65
C VAL A 191 -1.37 0.20 -2.85
N MET A 192 -0.27 -0.57 -2.83
CA MET A 192 0.62 -0.68 -4.00
C MET A 192 -0.10 -1.21 -5.24
N VAL A 193 -0.96 -2.23 -5.09
CA VAL A 193 -1.76 -2.77 -6.22
C VAL A 193 -2.66 -1.68 -6.82
N ASP A 194 -3.39 -0.94 -5.99
CA ASP A 194 -4.31 0.09 -6.47
C ASP A 194 -3.57 1.28 -7.11
N GLU A 195 -2.44 1.70 -6.54
CA GLU A 195 -1.58 2.74 -7.12
C GLU A 195 -1.02 2.33 -8.49
N ILE A 196 -0.59 1.08 -8.64
CA ILE A 196 -0.07 0.58 -9.92
C ILE A 196 -1.18 0.47 -10.96
N VAL A 197 -2.38 -0.02 -10.60
CA VAL A 197 -3.50 -0.09 -11.54
C VAL A 197 -3.95 1.30 -12.02
N ASP A 198 -4.00 2.29 -11.13
CA ASP A 198 -4.30 3.68 -11.50
C ASP A 198 -3.21 4.27 -12.42
N LEU A 199 -1.93 3.99 -12.14
CA LEU A 199 -0.80 4.39 -12.97
C LEU A 199 -0.90 3.79 -14.38
N SER A 200 -1.10 2.47 -14.48
CA SER A 200 -1.26 1.73 -15.74
C SER A 200 -2.42 2.26 -16.57
N SER A 201 -3.54 2.62 -15.94
CA SER A 201 -4.74 3.10 -16.65
C SER A 201 -4.55 4.40 -17.45
N LYS A 202 -3.46 5.13 -17.20
CA LYS A 202 -3.16 6.43 -17.82
C LYS A 202 -2.14 6.32 -18.95
N ILE A 203 -1.50 5.16 -19.13
CA ILE A 203 -0.40 4.96 -20.05
C ILE A 203 -0.91 4.18 -21.26
N LYS A 204 -0.61 4.66 -22.47
CA LYS A 204 -1.03 4.00 -23.72
C LYS A 204 0.06 3.11 -24.32
N ASP A 205 1.31 3.31 -23.95
CA ASP A 205 2.47 2.61 -24.51
C ASP A 205 2.95 1.51 -23.55
N ASP A 206 3.04 0.27 -24.06
CA ASP A 206 3.39 -0.92 -23.27
C ASP A 206 4.80 -0.83 -22.66
N ASP A 207 5.77 -0.23 -23.38
CA ASP A 207 7.15 -0.12 -22.90
C ASP A 207 7.25 0.95 -21.81
N GLU A 208 6.58 2.09 -21.98
CA GLU A 208 6.47 3.14 -20.95
C GLU A 208 5.78 2.61 -19.69
N GLU A 209 4.67 1.89 -19.84
CA GLU A 209 3.92 1.29 -18.74
C GLU A 209 4.83 0.36 -17.93
N LYS A 210 5.52 -0.55 -18.63
CA LYS A 210 6.45 -1.48 -18.02
C LYS A 210 7.56 -0.77 -17.24
N GLN A 211 8.15 0.29 -17.79
CA GLN A 211 9.21 1.03 -17.09
C GLN A 211 8.69 1.76 -15.86
N LYS A 212 7.51 2.39 -15.95
CA LYS A 212 6.90 3.09 -14.81
C LYS A 212 6.55 2.14 -13.67
N ILE A 213 6.02 0.95 -13.97
CA ILE A 213 5.77 -0.10 -12.98
C ILE A 213 7.08 -0.54 -12.31
N LEU A 214 8.12 -0.84 -13.08
CA LEU A 214 9.41 -1.27 -12.53
C LEU A 214 10.04 -0.19 -11.65
N SER A 215 10.04 1.06 -12.09
CA SER A 215 10.53 2.21 -11.30
C SER A 215 9.75 2.38 -9.99
N TYR A 216 8.42 2.24 -10.04
CA TYR A 216 7.58 2.28 -8.85
C TYR A 216 7.99 1.20 -7.83
N LEU A 217 8.17 -0.05 -8.29
CA LEU A 217 8.54 -1.17 -7.43
C LEU A 217 9.95 -1.00 -6.82
N ASP A 218 10.91 -0.54 -7.63
CA ASP A 218 12.28 -0.26 -7.18
C ASP A 218 12.29 0.82 -6.09
N ASN A 219 11.48 1.88 -6.22
CA ASN A 219 11.32 2.92 -5.20
C ASN A 219 10.73 2.39 -3.88
N LYS A 220 9.94 1.31 -3.93
CA LYS A 220 9.41 0.61 -2.76
C LYS A 220 10.36 -0.47 -2.24
N ASN A 221 11.53 -0.65 -2.85
CA ASN A 221 12.48 -1.73 -2.58
C ASN A 221 11.87 -3.13 -2.72
N VAL A 222 10.95 -3.31 -3.67
CA VAL A 222 10.29 -4.60 -3.95
C VAL A 222 10.73 -5.09 -5.32
N THR A 223 11.18 -6.34 -5.41
CA THR A 223 11.54 -6.90 -6.72
C THR A 223 10.29 -7.28 -7.52
N SER A 224 10.35 -7.18 -8.85
CA SER A 224 9.23 -7.57 -9.72
C SER A 224 8.80 -9.04 -9.54
N GLN A 225 9.75 -9.94 -9.28
CA GLN A 225 9.47 -11.36 -9.00
C GLN A 225 8.75 -11.56 -7.67
N GLU A 226 9.14 -10.82 -6.63
CA GLU A 226 8.51 -10.86 -5.32
C GLU A 226 7.08 -10.32 -5.40
N PHE A 227 6.90 -9.15 -6.01
CA PHE A 227 5.59 -8.54 -6.20
C PHE A 227 4.66 -9.44 -7.04
N TYR A 228 5.19 -10.05 -8.11
CA TYR A 228 4.45 -11.05 -8.90
C TYR A 228 3.93 -12.20 -8.02
N ASN A 229 4.74 -12.71 -7.10
CA ASN A 229 4.31 -13.77 -6.19
C ASN A 229 3.23 -13.29 -5.21
N TRP A 230 3.27 -12.03 -4.78
CA TRP A 230 2.21 -11.46 -3.93
C TRP A 230 0.87 -11.40 -4.66
N ILE A 231 0.81 -10.80 -5.85
CA ILE A 231 -0.43 -10.72 -6.65
C ILE A 231 -0.91 -12.10 -7.14
N LEU A 232 0.01 -13.06 -7.35
CA LEU A 232 -0.36 -14.44 -7.68
C LEU A 232 -1.14 -15.11 -6.54
N ASN A 233 -0.81 -14.80 -5.29
CA ASN A 233 -1.47 -15.36 -4.11
C ASN A 233 -2.73 -14.58 -3.70
N ASP A 234 -2.80 -13.28 -3.95
CA ASP A 234 -3.96 -12.43 -3.63
C ASP A 234 -5.01 -12.46 -4.76
N GLN A 235 -5.81 -13.52 -4.78
CA GLN A 235 -6.83 -13.73 -5.82
C GLN A 235 -8.25 -13.30 -5.40
N ASP A 236 -8.38 -12.71 -4.21
CA ASP A 236 -9.63 -12.16 -3.69
C ASP A 236 -9.81 -10.67 -4.07
N ASN A 237 -8.72 -9.94 -4.29
CA ASN A 237 -8.76 -8.58 -4.81
C ASN A 237 -8.80 -8.60 -6.35
N THR A 238 -9.82 -7.97 -6.93
CA THR A 238 -9.97 -7.91 -8.38
C THR A 238 -8.87 -7.09 -9.08
N ASN A 239 -8.31 -6.06 -8.43
CA ASN A 239 -7.20 -5.28 -8.98
C ASN A 239 -5.90 -6.12 -9.01
N SER A 240 -5.67 -6.97 -8.02
CA SER A 240 -4.54 -7.93 -8.04
C SER A 240 -4.66 -8.91 -9.22
N ILE A 241 -5.88 -9.31 -9.59
CA ILE A 241 -6.11 -10.16 -10.78
C ILE A 241 -5.81 -9.41 -12.08
N VAL A 242 -6.23 -8.15 -12.20
CA VAL A 242 -5.92 -7.29 -13.35
C VAL A 242 -4.41 -7.12 -13.47
N LEU A 243 -3.74 -6.76 -12.37
CA LEU A 243 -2.30 -6.52 -12.38
C LEU A 243 -1.50 -7.79 -12.67
N LEU A 244 -1.98 -8.96 -12.21
CA LEU A 244 -1.39 -10.24 -12.59
C LEU A 244 -1.54 -10.50 -14.10
N ALA A 245 -2.65 -10.07 -14.71
CA ALA A 245 -2.84 -10.14 -16.15
C ALA A 245 -1.87 -9.20 -16.88
N ASP A 246 -1.71 -7.96 -16.41
CA ASP A 246 -0.77 -6.97 -16.96
C ASP A 246 0.67 -7.50 -16.89
N PHE A 247 1.08 -8.11 -15.77
CA PHE A 247 2.41 -8.71 -15.64
C PHE A 247 2.62 -9.88 -16.61
N ASN A 248 1.58 -10.69 -16.84
CA ASN A 248 1.61 -11.73 -17.88
C ASN A 248 1.65 -11.11 -19.29
N TYR A 249 0.98 -10.00 -19.53
CA TYR A 249 0.97 -9.32 -20.82
C TYR A 249 2.35 -8.71 -21.13
N LEU A 250 2.85 -7.86 -20.24
CA LEU A 250 4.11 -7.10 -20.36
C LEU A 250 5.37 -7.95 -20.08
N GLY A 251 5.23 -9.11 -19.45
CA GLY A 251 6.35 -9.94 -19.00
C GLY A 251 7.17 -9.24 -17.90
N ILE A 252 6.49 -8.86 -16.82
CA ILE A 252 7.11 -8.26 -15.62
C ILE A 252 7.29 -9.37 -14.58
N GLY A 253 8.52 -9.59 -14.12
CA GLY A 253 8.87 -10.68 -13.19
C GLY A 253 8.77 -12.09 -13.81
N ILE A 254 8.20 -12.24 -15.00
CA ILE A 254 8.03 -13.51 -15.73
C ILE A 254 8.18 -13.30 -17.24
N ASN A 255 8.24 -14.39 -18.00
CA ASN A 255 8.10 -14.32 -19.46
C ASN A 255 6.66 -13.97 -19.85
N SER A 256 6.51 -13.11 -20.86
CA SER A 256 5.18 -12.73 -21.37
C SER A 256 4.36 -13.96 -21.80
N ASN A 257 3.09 -13.98 -21.41
CA ASN A 257 2.10 -14.98 -21.73
C ASN A 257 0.73 -14.33 -21.98
N LYS A 258 0.53 -13.87 -23.22
CA LYS A 258 -0.70 -13.18 -23.66
C LYS A 258 -1.97 -14.03 -23.47
N ARG A 259 -1.90 -15.35 -23.62
CA ARG A 259 -3.05 -16.23 -23.38
C ARG A 259 -3.45 -16.25 -21.91
N LYS A 260 -2.47 -16.32 -21.01
CA LYS A 260 -2.73 -16.27 -19.57
C LYS A 260 -3.27 -14.90 -19.15
N ALA A 261 -2.73 -13.82 -19.71
CA ALA A 261 -3.26 -12.47 -19.50
C ALA A 261 -4.75 -12.39 -19.89
N PHE A 262 -5.11 -12.86 -21.09
CA PHE A 262 -6.51 -12.92 -21.54
C PHE A 262 -7.43 -13.67 -20.57
N GLU A 263 -7.03 -14.86 -20.11
CA GLU A 263 -7.81 -15.66 -19.14
C GLU A 263 -8.03 -14.90 -17.81
N LEU A 264 -7.02 -14.14 -17.37
CA LEU A 264 -7.09 -13.34 -16.14
C LEU A 264 -7.93 -12.07 -16.31
N TYR A 265 -7.81 -11.35 -17.42
CA TYR A 265 -8.72 -10.24 -17.74
C TYR A 265 -10.17 -10.70 -17.81
N GLN A 266 -10.43 -11.86 -18.42
CA GLN A 266 -11.77 -12.45 -18.45
C GLN A 266 -12.26 -12.78 -17.04
N LYS A 267 -11.40 -13.31 -16.15
CA LYS A 267 -11.73 -13.54 -14.74
C LYS A 267 -12.08 -12.24 -14.02
N ALA A 268 -11.25 -11.19 -14.14
CA ALA A 268 -11.50 -9.89 -13.53
C ALA A 268 -12.79 -9.23 -14.06
N ALA A 269 -13.04 -9.32 -15.36
CA ALA A 269 -14.25 -8.78 -15.99
C ALA A 269 -15.53 -9.50 -15.51
N ASN A 270 -15.47 -10.81 -15.27
CA ASN A 270 -16.57 -11.58 -14.70
C ASN A 270 -16.86 -11.20 -13.24
N LEU A 271 -15.85 -10.74 -12.51
CA LEU A 271 -15.98 -10.20 -11.16
C LEU A 271 -16.42 -8.72 -11.15
N GLY A 272 -16.64 -8.11 -12.32
CA GLY A 272 -17.13 -6.74 -12.45
C GLY A 272 -16.06 -5.66 -12.35
N ASN A 273 -14.77 -6.03 -12.39
CA ASN A 273 -13.68 -5.05 -12.38
C ASN A 273 -13.65 -4.26 -13.69
N ILE A 274 -13.70 -2.93 -13.59
CA ILE A 274 -13.76 -2.02 -14.75
C ILE A 274 -12.52 -2.15 -15.64
N PHE A 275 -11.32 -2.14 -15.05
CA PHE A 275 -10.07 -2.29 -15.80
C PHE A 275 -9.98 -3.67 -16.46
N GLY A 276 -10.43 -4.71 -15.77
CA GLY A 276 -10.55 -6.05 -16.36
C GLY A 276 -11.46 -6.10 -17.59
N ILE A 277 -12.61 -5.38 -17.57
CA ILE A 277 -13.51 -5.30 -18.73
C ILE A 277 -12.86 -4.49 -19.87
N ILE A 278 -12.20 -3.37 -19.57
CA ILE A 278 -11.49 -2.56 -20.56
C ILE A 278 -10.40 -3.38 -21.25
N SER A 279 -9.52 -4.03 -20.49
CA SER A 279 -8.42 -4.84 -21.02
C SER A 279 -8.92 -6.06 -21.78
N LEU A 280 -10.05 -6.64 -21.37
CA LEU A 280 -10.70 -7.72 -22.12
C LEU A 280 -11.22 -7.22 -23.49
N GLY A 281 -11.84 -6.04 -23.53
CA GLY A 281 -12.24 -5.38 -24.78
C GLY A 281 -11.05 -5.14 -25.71
N TYR A 282 -9.95 -4.61 -25.16
CA TYR A 282 -8.69 -4.43 -25.87
C TYR A 282 -8.13 -5.76 -26.42
N CYS A 283 -8.22 -6.84 -25.65
CA CYS A 283 -7.81 -8.16 -26.11
C CYS A 283 -8.63 -8.65 -27.31
N TYR A 284 -9.95 -8.44 -27.31
CA TYR A 284 -10.80 -8.78 -28.46
C TYR A 284 -10.59 -7.85 -29.65
N GLN A 285 -10.19 -6.59 -29.44
CA GLN A 285 -9.92 -5.65 -30.52
C GLN A 285 -8.65 -6.02 -31.29
N TYR A 286 -7.60 -6.44 -30.58
CA TYR A 286 -6.28 -6.70 -31.16
C TYR A 286 -5.90 -8.19 -31.23
N GLY A 287 -6.78 -9.11 -30.80
CA GLY A 287 -6.50 -10.54 -30.79
C GLY A 287 -5.39 -10.93 -29.80
N ILE A 288 -5.34 -10.28 -28.64
CA ILE A 288 -4.32 -10.54 -27.61
C ILE A 288 -4.74 -11.77 -26.81
N GLY A 289 -4.04 -12.89 -27.00
CA GLY A 289 -4.34 -14.14 -26.31
C GLY A 289 -5.65 -14.83 -26.76
N THR A 290 -6.35 -14.24 -27.73
CA THR A 290 -7.62 -14.68 -28.30
C THR A 290 -7.68 -14.30 -29.79
N ILE A 291 -8.80 -14.57 -30.47
CA ILE A 291 -9.09 -14.05 -31.81
C ILE A 291 -9.82 -12.70 -31.73
N ILE A 292 -9.73 -11.91 -32.81
CA ILE A 292 -10.47 -10.66 -32.93
C ILE A 292 -11.97 -10.93 -32.91
N ASP A 293 -12.72 -10.17 -32.10
CA ASP A 293 -14.18 -10.30 -31.94
C ASP A 293 -14.82 -8.92 -31.70
N GLU A 294 -15.16 -8.24 -32.78
CA GLU A 294 -15.67 -6.86 -32.74
C GLU A 294 -17.01 -6.73 -31.98
N ILE A 295 -17.83 -7.77 -31.98
CA ILE A 295 -19.09 -7.79 -31.20
C ILE A 295 -18.75 -7.70 -29.71
N LYS A 296 -17.78 -8.48 -29.25
CA LYS A 296 -17.35 -8.43 -27.85
C LYS A 296 -16.60 -7.15 -27.49
N VAL A 297 -15.94 -6.50 -28.44
CA VAL A 297 -15.37 -5.16 -28.24
C VAL A 297 -16.49 -4.18 -27.90
N LEU A 298 -17.53 -4.13 -28.74
CA LEU A 298 -18.70 -3.26 -28.51
C LEU A 298 -19.39 -3.57 -27.17
N GLU A 299 -19.64 -4.84 -26.87
CA GLU A 299 -20.26 -5.28 -25.61
C GLU A 299 -19.42 -4.87 -24.39
N SER A 300 -18.10 -4.99 -24.47
CA SER A 300 -17.20 -4.62 -23.38
C SER A 300 -17.22 -3.12 -23.11
N TYR A 301 -17.08 -2.30 -24.14
CA TYR A 301 -17.10 -0.84 -23.98
C TYR A 301 -18.48 -0.29 -23.61
N GLN A 302 -19.55 -0.90 -24.12
CA GLN A 302 -20.91 -0.59 -23.65
C GLN A 302 -21.06 -0.87 -22.15
N LYS A 303 -20.60 -2.03 -21.68
CA LYS A 303 -20.65 -2.38 -20.25
C LYS A 303 -19.86 -1.40 -19.39
N VAL A 304 -18.68 -0.95 -19.85
CA VAL A 304 -17.87 0.05 -19.14
C VAL A 304 -18.55 1.43 -19.12
N ALA A 305 -19.17 1.83 -20.25
CA ALA A 305 -19.94 3.06 -20.34
C ALA A 305 -21.16 3.05 -19.40
N ASP A 306 -21.87 1.91 -19.31
CA ASP A 306 -23.02 1.74 -18.43
C ASP A 306 -22.64 1.81 -16.93
N LEU A 307 -21.38 1.50 -16.60
CA LEU A 307 -20.81 1.70 -15.26
C LEU A 307 -20.39 3.15 -14.98
N GLY A 308 -20.63 4.08 -15.92
CA GLY A 308 -20.33 5.50 -15.78
C GLY A 308 -18.86 5.85 -16.00
N ASN A 309 -18.05 4.93 -16.52
CA ASN A 309 -16.64 5.20 -16.78
C ASN A 309 -16.46 5.91 -18.14
N LEU A 310 -15.80 7.07 -18.10
CA LEU A 310 -15.65 7.98 -19.25
C LEU A 310 -14.77 7.41 -20.37
N TYR A 311 -13.81 6.53 -20.04
CA TYR A 311 -13.05 5.81 -21.05
C TYR A 311 -13.98 4.91 -21.87
N GLY A 312 -14.86 4.15 -21.21
CA GLY A 312 -15.85 3.32 -21.89
C GLY A 312 -16.79 4.12 -22.78
N VAL A 313 -17.25 5.29 -22.32
CA VAL A 313 -18.11 6.18 -23.13
C VAL A 313 -17.40 6.62 -24.42
N ASN A 314 -16.12 7.02 -24.33
CA ASN A 314 -15.33 7.39 -25.51
C ASN A 314 -15.07 6.21 -26.44
N SER A 315 -14.65 5.06 -25.90
CA SER A 315 -14.38 3.85 -26.70
C SER A 315 -15.64 3.35 -27.39
N LEU A 316 -16.81 3.47 -26.75
CA LEU A 316 -18.10 3.18 -27.35
C LEU A 316 -18.43 4.18 -28.47
N GLY A 317 -18.16 5.48 -28.27
CA GLY A 317 -18.28 6.51 -29.30
C GLY A 317 -17.47 6.16 -30.54
N TYR A 318 -16.22 5.74 -30.34
CA TYR A 318 -15.34 5.28 -31.42
C TYR A 318 -15.91 4.06 -32.15
N CYS A 319 -16.46 3.09 -31.42
CA CYS A 319 -17.12 1.93 -32.05
C CYS A 319 -18.25 2.34 -33.00
N TYR A 320 -19.09 3.31 -32.62
CA TYR A 320 -20.15 3.82 -33.51
C TYR A 320 -19.62 4.68 -34.65
N GLU A 321 -18.53 5.42 -34.44
CA GLU A 321 -17.90 6.25 -35.47
C GLU A 321 -17.38 5.40 -36.63
N VAL A 322 -16.65 4.31 -36.32
CA VAL A 322 -16.00 3.46 -37.34
C VAL A 322 -16.76 2.16 -37.64
N GLY A 323 -17.78 1.82 -36.86
CA GLY A 323 -18.59 0.61 -37.05
C GLY A 323 -17.97 -0.68 -36.49
N ILE A 324 -17.29 -0.62 -35.35
CA ILE A 324 -16.75 -1.82 -34.67
C ILE A 324 -17.89 -2.54 -33.95
N GLY A 325 -18.22 -3.75 -34.42
CA GLY A 325 -19.27 -4.59 -33.84
C GLY A 325 -20.70 -4.07 -34.05
N THR A 326 -20.87 -2.98 -34.79
CA THR A 326 -22.15 -2.33 -35.10
C THR A 326 -22.05 -1.64 -36.47
N ASN A 327 -23.19 -1.21 -37.02
CA ASN A 327 -23.16 -0.28 -38.15
C ASN A 327 -22.66 1.09 -37.71
N VAL A 328 -22.01 1.81 -38.62
CA VAL A 328 -21.62 3.21 -38.43
C VAL A 328 -22.83 4.05 -38.07
N ASP A 329 -22.73 4.79 -36.97
CA ASP A 329 -23.71 5.77 -36.50
C ASP A 329 -22.98 7.00 -35.96
N THR A 330 -22.64 7.91 -36.89
CA THR A 330 -21.89 9.12 -36.56
C THR A 330 -22.65 10.07 -35.64
N LYS A 331 -23.99 10.02 -35.65
CA LYS A 331 -24.81 10.83 -34.75
C LYS A 331 -24.70 10.33 -33.32
N LYS A 332 -24.80 9.01 -33.13
CA LYS A 332 -24.62 8.40 -31.81
C LYS A 332 -23.19 8.57 -31.29
N ALA A 333 -22.18 8.46 -32.15
CA ALA A 333 -20.80 8.77 -31.80
C ALA A 333 -20.66 10.21 -31.29
N PHE A 334 -21.21 11.19 -32.02
CA PHE A 334 -21.23 12.59 -31.61
C PHE A 334 -21.89 12.79 -30.24
N GLU A 335 -23.07 12.21 -30.01
CA GLU A 335 -23.79 12.30 -28.72
C GLU A 335 -22.96 11.73 -27.55
N LEU A 336 -22.24 10.62 -27.77
CA LEU A 336 -21.37 10.01 -26.77
C LEU A 336 -20.14 10.88 -26.45
N TYR A 337 -19.47 11.41 -27.48
CA TYR A 337 -18.33 12.32 -27.29
C TYR A 337 -18.74 13.63 -26.64
N GLU A 338 -19.90 14.19 -27.01
CA GLU A 338 -20.46 15.38 -26.36
C GLU A 338 -20.75 15.11 -24.88
N SER A 339 -21.34 13.96 -24.56
CA SER A 339 -21.57 13.54 -23.17
C SER A 339 -20.26 13.41 -22.38
N ALA A 340 -19.23 12.78 -22.95
CA ALA A 340 -17.93 12.64 -22.29
C ALA A 340 -17.23 13.99 -22.07
N ALA A 341 -17.27 14.87 -23.08
CA ALA A 341 -16.71 16.22 -23.00
C ALA A 341 -17.39 17.07 -21.91
N ASN A 342 -18.73 17.00 -21.80
CA ASN A 342 -19.49 17.73 -20.79
C ASN A 342 -19.19 17.25 -19.35
N LEU A 343 -18.73 16.02 -19.19
CA LEU A 343 -18.27 15.45 -17.92
C LEU A 343 -16.78 15.73 -17.64
N GLY A 344 -16.12 16.54 -18.47
CA GLY A 344 -14.73 16.96 -18.30
C GLY A 344 -13.70 15.92 -18.75
N ASN A 345 -14.11 14.91 -19.53
CA ASN A 345 -13.14 13.96 -20.06
C ASN A 345 -12.31 14.59 -21.19
N THR A 346 -11.00 14.71 -21.00
CA THR A 346 -10.11 15.39 -21.95
C THR A 346 -10.11 14.76 -23.34
N THR A 347 -10.04 13.43 -23.44
CA THR A 347 -10.12 12.71 -24.72
C THR A 347 -11.47 12.90 -25.40
N GLY A 348 -12.56 12.97 -24.62
CA GLY A 348 -13.90 13.27 -25.14
C GLY A 348 -14.00 14.68 -25.71
N ILE A 349 -13.36 15.67 -25.06
CA ILE A 349 -13.25 17.04 -25.58
C ILE A 349 -12.48 17.05 -26.92
N ASN A 350 -11.36 16.32 -27.01
CA ASN A 350 -10.60 16.18 -28.26
C ASN A 350 -11.45 15.55 -29.38
N ASN A 351 -12.13 14.43 -29.10
CA ASN A 351 -12.96 13.73 -30.08
C ASN A 351 -14.17 14.57 -30.52
N LEU A 352 -14.75 15.37 -29.63
CA LEU A 352 -15.80 16.33 -29.98
C LEU A 352 -15.25 17.43 -30.92
N GLY A 353 -14.03 17.91 -30.67
CA GLY A 353 -13.31 18.81 -31.56
C GLY A 353 -13.14 18.21 -32.96
N TYR A 354 -12.74 16.95 -33.03
CA TYR A 354 -12.61 16.19 -34.27
C TYR A 354 -13.94 16.05 -35.03
N CYS A 355 -15.04 15.84 -34.29
CA CYS A 355 -16.37 15.81 -34.89
C CYS A 355 -16.75 17.15 -35.54
N TYR A 356 -16.48 18.28 -34.88
CA TYR A 356 -16.75 19.60 -35.45
C TYR A 356 -15.81 19.95 -36.61
N GLN A 357 -14.56 19.48 -36.59
CA GLN A 357 -13.62 19.73 -37.69
C GLN A 357 -14.06 19.01 -38.98
N ASN A 358 -14.54 17.77 -38.86
CA ASN A 358 -14.83 16.89 -39.99
C ASN A 358 -16.33 16.72 -40.31
N GLY A 359 -17.21 17.22 -39.46
CA GLY A 359 -18.67 17.08 -39.63
C GLY A 359 -19.20 15.69 -39.29
N ILE A 360 -18.65 15.05 -38.26
CA ILE A 360 -19.07 13.71 -37.80
C ILE A 360 -20.27 13.88 -36.88
N GLY A 361 -21.45 13.46 -37.33
CA GLY A 361 -22.71 13.56 -36.57
C GLY A 361 -23.24 14.99 -36.38
N THR A 362 -22.51 16.00 -36.87
CA THR A 362 -22.81 17.42 -36.74
C THR A 362 -22.35 18.19 -37.99
N ASN A 363 -22.69 19.48 -38.08
CA ASN A 363 -22.16 20.35 -39.13
C ASN A 363 -20.71 20.74 -38.85
N ILE A 364 -19.92 20.94 -39.90
CA ILE A 364 -18.54 21.43 -39.77
C ILE A 364 -18.53 22.81 -39.11
N ASP A 365 -17.78 22.94 -38.02
CA ASP A 365 -17.48 24.19 -37.31
C ASP A 365 -16.02 24.19 -36.85
N LYS A 366 -15.14 24.66 -37.74
CA LYS A 366 -13.70 24.71 -37.45
C LYS A 366 -13.35 25.67 -36.31
N ARG A 367 -14.16 26.70 -36.04
CA ARG A 367 -13.93 27.62 -34.92
C ARG A 367 -14.18 26.88 -33.61
N LYS A 368 -15.29 26.16 -33.51
CA LYS A 368 -15.62 25.37 -32.32
C LYS A 368 -14.63 24.23 -32.11
N ALA A 369 -14.18 23.57 -33.18
CA ALA A 369 -13.13 22.56 -33.12
C ALA A 369 -11.82 23.12 -32.52
N PHE A 370 -11.39 24.31 -32.97
CA PHE A 370 -10.23 25.00 -32.41
C PHE A 370 -10.37 25.27 -30.91
N GLU A 371 -11.51 25.78 -30.47
CA GLU A 371 -11.77 26.07 -29.05
C GLU A 371 -11.71 24.79 -28.20
N LEU A 372 -12.24 23.68 -28.71
CA LEU A 372 -12.22 22.37 -28.04
C LEU A 372 -10.81 21.79 -27.97
N TYR A 373 -10.05 21.79 -29.08
CA TYR A 373 -8.66 21.32 -29.04
C TYR A 373 -7.78 22.17 -28.14
N GLN A 374 -7.96 23.50 -28.14
CA GLN A 374 -7.24 24.37 -27.21
C GLN A 374 -7.57 24.04 -25.76
N HIS A 375 -8.83 23.73 -25.45
CA HIS A 375 -9.24 23.31 -24.12
C HIS A 375 -8.58 21.98 -23.73
N ALA A 376 -8.69 20.95 -24.57
CA ALA A 376 -8.09 19.64 -24.29
C ALA A 376 -6.57 19.69 -24.18
N ALA A 377 -5.91 20.48 -25.03
CA ALA A 377 -4.48 20.73 -24.98
C ALA A 377 -4.02 21.37 -23.65
N ASN A 378 -4.80 22.33 -23.13
CA ASN A 378 -4.52 22.98 -21.84
C ASN A 378 -4.71 22.02 -20.65
N LEU A 379 -5.47 20.94 -20.83
CA LEU A 379 -5.64 19.86 -19.86
C LEU A 379 -4.61 18.73 -20.03
N GLY A 380 -3.63 18.91 -20.93
CA GLY A 380 -2.52 17.96 -21.13
C GLY A 380 -2.77 16.86 -22.17
N ASP A 381 -3.81 16.95 -22.99
CA ASP A 381 -4.03 15.95 -24.06
C ASP A 381 -3.09 16.18 -25.24
N SER A 382 -2.18 15.23 -25.44
CA SER A 382 -1.14 15.31 -26.45
C SER A 382 -1.68 15.26 -27.89
N GLU A 383 -2.77 14.52 -28.12
CA GLU A 383 -3.42 14.44 -29.43
C GLU A 383 -4.10 15.78 -29.77
N ALA A 384 -4.75 16.40 -28.79
CA ALA A 384 -5.33 17.73 -28.93
C ALA A 384 -4.26 18.80 -29.19
N GLN A 385 -3.10 18.72 -28.53
CA GLN A 385 -1.97 19.62 -28.81
C GLN A 385 -1.49 19.49 -30.26
N TYR A 386 -1.42 18.27 -30.80
CA TYR A 386 -1.09 18.04 -32.21
C TYR A 386 -2.17 18.58 -33.15
N ASN A 387 -3.44 18.32 -32.86
CA ASN A 387 -4.58 18.83 -33.64
C ASN A 387 -4.60 20.36 -33.66
N LEU A 388 -4.37 21.00 -32.51
CA LEU A 388 -4.26 22.44 -32.37
C LEU A 388 -3.11 23.01 -33.20
N ALA A 389 -1.93 22.37 -33.17
CA ALA A 389 -0.79 22.76 -33.98
C ALA A 389 -1.12 22.73 -35.49
N SER A 390 -1.80 21.67 -35.94
CA SER A 390 -2.26 21.54 -37.32
C SER A 390 -3.25 22.64 -37.72
N MET A 391 -4.17 23.03 -36.82
CA MET A 391 -5.09 24.15 -37.09
C MET A 391 -4.37 25.48 -37.25
N TYR A 392 -3.36 25.77 -36.41
CA TYR A 392 -2.53 26.96 -36.55
C TYR A 392 -1.68 26.95 -37.83
N GLU A 393 -1.12 25.81 -38.21
CA GLU A 393 -0.30 25.67 -39.42
C GLU A 393 -1.13 25.92 -40.69
N ASN A 394 -2.36 25.43 -40.71
CA ASN A 394 -3.23 25.45 -41.88
C ASN A 394 -4.20 26.65 -41.91
N GLY A 395 -4.36 27.36 -40.78
CA GLY A 395 -5.33 28.45 -40.66
C GLY A 395 -6.78 27.94 -40.66
N GLU A 396 -7.03 26.79 -40.03
CA GLU A 396 -8.36 26.19 -39.93
C GLU A 396 -9.07 26.72 -38.69
N GLY A 397 -10.21 27.43 -38.86
CA GLY A 397 -10.97 27.98 -37.73
C GLY A 397 -10.32 29.17 -37.00
N ILE A 398 -9.03 29.40 -37.23
CA ILE A 398 -8.21 30.49 -36.72
C ILE A 398 -7.29 31.04 -37.83
N ALA A 399 -6.73 32.23 -37.65
CA ALA A 399 -5.70 32.75 -38.56
C ALA A 399 -4.44 31.88 -38.49
N LYS A 400 -3.83 31.62 -39.65
CA LYS A 400 -2.58 30.86 -39.75
C LYS A 400 -1.47 31.52 -38.92
N ASP A 401 -0.83 30.74 -38.04
CA ASP A 401 0.28 31.16 -37.20
C ASP A 401 1.30 30.02 -37.02
N ILE A 402 2.38 30.07 -37.79
CA ILE A 402 3.42 29.03 -37.76
C ILE A 402 4.17 29.03 -36.41
N TYR A 403 4.31 30.17 -35.74
CA TYR A 403 5.00 30.24 -34.47
C TYR A 403 4.21 29.55 -33.36
N GLN A 404 2.89 29.72 -33.35
CA GLN A 404 2.01 29.01 -32.41
C GLN A 404 1.96 27.50 -32.69
N ALA A 405 1.97 27.10 -33.98
CA ALA A 405 2.07 25.69 -34.33
C ALA A 405 3.35 25.04 -33.79
N ILE A 406 4.50 25.69 -33.98
CA ILE A 406 5.79 25.23 -33.46
C ILE A 406 5.77 25.18 -31.92
N TYR A 407 5.19 26.19 -31.27
CA TYR A 407 5.07 26.24 -29.82
C TYR A 407 4.32 25.02 -29.27
N CYS A 408 3.15 24.70 -29.83
CA CYS A 408 2.34 23.53 -29.46
C CYS A 408 3.10 22.20 -29.65
N ILE A 409 3.92 22.09 -30.71
CA ILE A 409 4.73 20.88 -30.94
C ILE A 409 5.92 20.81 -29.98
N SER A 410 6.49 21.95 -29.60
CA SER A 410 7.65 22.00 -28.72
C SER A 410 7.32 21.70 -27.26
N SER A 411 6.12 22.07 -26.78
CA SER A 411 5.64 21.72 -25.43
C SER A 411 5.51 20.21 -25.25
N LEU A 412 5.03 19.48 -26.26
CA LEU A 412 4.96 18.02 -26.26
C LEU A 412 6.30 17.35 -25.97
N LYS A 413 7.40 17.92 -26.50
CA LYS A 413 8.74 17.35 -26.33
C LYS A 413 9.31 17.61 -24.95
N ILE A 414 9.02 18.77 -24.34
CA ILE A 414 9.55 19.13 -23.02
C ILE A 414 8.88 18.31 -21.92
N GLU A 415 7.59 18.01 -22.06
CA GLU A 415 6.85 17.14 -21.13
C GLU A 415 7.36 15.69 -21.16
N GLY A 416 7.90 15.20 -22.28
CA GLY A 416 8.49 13.86 -22.39
C GLY A 416 9.94 13.69 -21.90
N PHE A 417 10.63 14.76 -21.49
CA PHE A 417 12.03 14.70 -21.02
C PHE A 417 12.23 15.07 -19.54
N ASN A 418 11.17 15.48 -18.85
CA ASN A 418 11.23 15.98 -17.46
C ASN A 418 10.59 15.06 -16.40
N GLU A 419 10.30 13.81 -16.72
CA GLU A 419 9.76 12.83 -15.75
C GLU A 419 10.59 11.55 -15.64
#